data_AF-A0A0N5C0D9-F1
#
_entry.id   AF-A0A0N5C0D9-F1
#
_cell.length_a   1.000
_cell.length_b   1.000
_cell.length_c   1.000
_cell.angle_alpha   90.00
_cell.angle_beta   90.00
_cell.angle_gamma   90.00
#
_symmetry.space_group_name_H-M   'P 1'
#
loop_
_entity.id
_entity.type
_entity.pdbx_description
1 polymer ?
#
loop_
_entity_poly.entity_id
_entity_poly.type
_entity_poly.pdbx_seq_one_letter_code
_entity_poly.pdbx_strand_id
1 'polypeptide(L)'
;MNKSLKLLWVLAVYSIYISSCHGSDDFKKQFKYYSENDTYQDSLPREQSVMSNTEIIAIKCPDEHIVPRFKPGTDIISYNAVYMRSDDNEKESLSIKSVHGNQHHWRIYIIWKFQKIKVINCLNVYKDNKTNLITEWNHLIKRSKKQKLNIKREKDINIMLHSHTEKIYNSSISERTIVFGARTGYREFNSEHPQVYKGDTLVTFNGNEVNSEDIEFLEPIGIIQPCHPPPIFRIDNDEHTGIISKNKKLWIAKPRAFPWTFNISLVYNGITNQPHFFKYEDITLSYLDLSKRNRSEGFEEDIEKVIKFNERVITLKEPTIVSFTYHCDNCIGGEIIVKQHMTVGIDVDFKKKILPTVKYSYDHLNFKPNCSFNTNVYSHLKGIVFNKDKTKVVNLVHQ
;
A
#
# COMPACT_ATOMS: atom_id res chain seq x y z
N MET A 1 -30.94 -41.71 32.57
CA MET A 1 -30.16 -40.99 31.54
C MET A 1 -29.00 -40.28 32.23
N ASN A 2 -27.76 -40.67 31.92
CA ASN A 2 -26.55 -40.26 32.65
C ASN A 2 -26.32 -38.73 32.51
N LYS A 3 -25.78 -38.04 33.53
CA LYS A 3 -25.63 -36.56 33.54
C LYS A 3 -24.89 -36.04 32.29
N SER A 4 -23.88 -36.77 31.81
CA SER A 4 -23.13 -36.43 30.60
C SER A 4 -23.97 -36.53 29.32
N LEU A 5 -24.94 -37.45 29.26
CA LEU A 5 -25.83 -37.62 28.12
C LEU A 5 -26.85 -36.47 28.02
N LYS A 6 -27.30 -35.94 29.17
CA LYS A 6 -28.15 -34.74 29.23
C LYS A 6 -27.39 -33.49 28.76
N LEU A 7 -26.12 -33.34 29.17
CA LEU A 7 -25.28 -32.21 28.75
C LEU A 7 -25.01 -32.25 27.23
N LEU A 8 -24.69 -33.42 26.68
CA LEU A 8 -24.53 -33.62 25.24
C LEU A 8 -25.82 -33.34 24.46
N TRP A 9 -26.98 -33.73 25.00
CA TRP A 9 -28.27 -33.42 24.37
C TRP A 9 -28.59 -31.93 24.40
N VAL A 10 -28.33 -31.24 25.51
CA VAL A 10 -28.52 -29.78 25.61
C VAL A 10 -27.57 -29.07 24.66
N LEU A 11 -26.30 -29.47 24.57
CA LEU A 11 -25.35 -28.90 23.63
C LEU A 11 -25.75 -29.19 22.18
N ALA A 12 -26.22 -30.39 21.86
CA ALA A 12 -26.69 -30.73 20.51
C ALA A 12 -27.93 -29.91 20.12
N VAL A 13 -28.92 -29.78 21.01
CA VAL A 13 -30.11 -28.95 20.78
C VAL A 13 -29.74 -27.47 20.67
N TYR A 14 -28.82 -27.00 21.51
CA TYR A 14 -28.32 -25.62 21.48
C TYR A 14 -27.51 -25.33 20.21
N SER A 15 -26.68 -26.27 19.75
CA SER A 15 -25.96 -26.18 18.48
C SER A 15 -26.93 -26.23 17.29
N ILE A 16 -27.93 -27.10 17.29
CA ILE A 16 -28.97 -27.13 16.25
C ILE A 16 -29.76 -25.82 16.24
N TYR A 17 -30.12 -25.29 17.42
CA TYR A 17 -30.82 -24.01 17.56
C TYR A 17 -29.98 -22.84 17.02
N ILE A 18 -28.71 -22.73 17.42
CA ILE A 18 -27.77 -21.72 16.89
C ILE A 18 -27.61 -21.88 15.38
N SER A 19 -27.43 -23.10 14.87
CA SER A 19 -27.31 -23.37 13.44
C SER A 19 -28.60 -23.08 12.66
N SER A 20 -29.78 -23.23 13.27
CA SER A 20 -31.07 -22.89 12.65
C SER A 20 -31.40 -21.39 12.73
N CYS A 21 -30.92 -20.68 13.75
CA CYS A 21 -31.22 -19.25 13.96
C CYS A 21 -30.18 -18.29 13.34
N HIS A 22 -29.01 -18.79 12.94
CA HIS A 22 -27.98 -18.00 12.25
C HIS A 22 -27.95 -18.20 10.72
N GLY A 23 -28.97 -18.82 10.12
CA GLY A 23 -28.86 -19.37 8.77
C GLY A 23 -29.58 -18.68 7.61
N SER A 24 -30.65 -17.91 7.81
CA SER A 24 -31.48 -17.51 6.65
C SER A 24 -31.92 -16.06 6.59
N ASP A 25 -31.88 -15.29 7.68
CA ASP A 25 -32.56 -13.98 7.74
C ASP A 25 -31.60 -12.80 7.89
N ASP A 26 -30.28 -13.01 7.73
CA ASP A 26 -29.30 -11.92 7.86
C ASP A 26 -29.52 -10.81 6.83
N PHE A 27 -30.05 -11.14 5.65
CA PHE A 27 -30.47 -10.14 4.66
C PHE A 27 -31.59 -9.22 5.18
N LYS A 28 -32.48 -9.72 6.04
CA LYS A 28 -33.55 -8.92 6.66
C LYS A 28 -33.01 -7.91 7.68
N LYS A 29 -31.84 -8.18 8.25
CA LYS A 29 -31.16 -7.32 9.23
C LYS A 29 -30.27 -6.26 8.58
N GLN A 30 -30.10 -6.29 7.25
CA GLN A 30 -29.23 -5.33 6.56
C GLN A 30 -29.91 -3.97 6.34
N PHE A 31 -31.23 -3.94 6.30
CA PHE A 31 -32.06 -2.79 5.98
C PHE A 31 -33.25 -2.71 6.93
N LYS A 32 -33.56 -1.52 7.42
CA LYS A 32 -34.65 -1.33 8.40
C LYS A 32 -36.05 -1.60 7.85
N TYR A 33 -36.28 -1.34 6.57
CA TYR A 33 -37.59 -1.50 5.93
C TYR A 33 -37.86 -2.93 5.47
N TYR A 34 -37.02 -3.90 5.86
CA TYR A 34 -37.26 -5.31 5.60
C TYR A 34 -38.36 -5.93 6.50
N SER A 35 -39.00 -5.14 7.37
CA SER A 35 -39.94 -5.67 8.36
C SER A 35 -41.31 -6.10 7.77
N GLU A 36 -41.57 -7.40 7.88
CA GLU A 36 -42.84 -8.14 8.04
C GLU A 36 -43.97 -8.01 7.01
N ASN A 37 -44.00 -7.01 6.12
CA ASN A 37 -44.92 -7.00 4.99
C ASN A 37 -44.12 -7.09 3.70
N ASP A 38 -44.07 -8.31 3.17
CA ASP A 38 -43.43 -8.84 1.96
C ASP A 38 -43.76 -8.12 0.64
N THR A 39 -43.74 -6.80 0.63
CA THR A 39 -43.88 -5.98 -0.56
C THR A 39 -42.70 -5.03 -0.60
N TYR A 40 -41.88 -5.21 -1.64
CA TYR A 40 -40.88 -4.25 -2.09
C TYR A 40 -41.65 -3.02 -2.60
N GLN A 41 -42.26 -2.26 -1.68
CA GLN A 41 -43.08 -1.09 -1.98
C GLN A 41 -42.24 0.17 -2.20
N ASP A 42 -40.93 0.05 -2.01
CA ASP A 42 -39.99 1.09 -2.30
C ASP A 42 -39.73 1.21 -3.81
N SER A 43 -39.80 2.44 -4.32
CA SER A 43 -39.58 2.77 -5.73
C SER A 43 -38.13 2.46 -6.12
N LEU A 44 -37.92 1.33 -6.79
CA LEU A 44 -36.70 1.07 -7.56
C LEU A 44 -36.80 1.78 -8.93
N PRO A 45 -35.71 2.35 -9.46
CA PRO A 45 -34.38 2.40 -8.85
C PRO A 45 -34.29 3.40 -7.70
N ARG A 46 -33.43 3.12 -6.72
CA ARG A 46 -33.06 4.07 -5.65
C ARG A 46 -32.25 5.22 -6.25
N GLU A 47 -32.81 6.43 -6.28
CA GLU A 47 -32.07 7.59 -6.77
C GLU A 47 -31.06 8.09 -5.73
N GLN A 48 -29.81 8.27 -6.14
CA GLN A 48 -28.74 8.80 -5.30
C GLN A 48 -28.01 9.91 -6.03
N SER A 49 -27.64 10.97 -5.31
CA SER A 49 -26.91 12.10 -5.87
C SER A 49 -25.50 12.20 -5.29
N VAL A 50 -24.49 12.23 -6.16
CA VAL A 50 -23.08 12.42 -5.78
C VAL A 50 -22.80 13.91 -5.71
N MET A 51 -22.46 14.39 -4.51
CA MET A 51 -22.24 15.79 -4.22
C MET A 51 -20.76 16.18 -4.22
N SER A 52 -19.86 15.21 -4.03
CA SER A 52 -18.42 15.41 -4.02
C SER A 52 -17.76 15.21 -5.40
N ASN A 53 -16.47 15.53 -5.46
CA ASN A 53 -15.61 15.19 -6.59
C ASN A 53 -15.11 13.73 -6.56
N THR A 54 -15.69 12.88 -5.71
CA THR A 54 -15.30 11.47 -5.59
C THR A 54 -15.47 10.71 -6.90
N GLU A 55 -14.61 9.72 -7.12
CA GLU A 55 -14.79 8.68 -8.14
C GLU A 55 -15.20 7.34 -7.54
N ILE A 56 -15.27 7.27 -6.21
CA ILE A 56 -15.49 6.06 -5.42
C ILE A 56 -16.70 6.30 -4.52
N ILE A 57 -17.61 5.34 -4.49
CA ILE A 57 -18.77 5.33 -3.59
C ILE A 57 -18.90 3.96 -2.93
N ALA A 58 -19.60 3.89 -1.81
CA ALA A 58 -20.04 2.63 -1.23
C ALA A 58 -21.55 2.51 -1.33
N ILE A 59 -22.03 1.35 -1.75
CA ILE A 59 -23.46 1.02 -1.82
C ILE A 59 -23.69 -0.25 -1.00
N LYS A 60 -24.68 -0.23 -0.12
CA LYS A 60 -25.14 -1.43 0.56
C LYS A 60 -26.07 -2.18 -0.39
N CYS A 61 -25.72 -3.41 -0.72
CA CYS A 61 -26.54 -4.27 -1.56
C CYS A 61 -26.98 -5.49 -0.74
N PRO A 62 -28.24 -5.94 -0.86
CA PRO A 62 -28.68 -7.16 -0.19
C PRO A 62 -27.94 -8.39 -0.71
N ASP A 63 -27.92 -9.45 0.10
CA ASP A 63 -27.42 -10.76 -0.31
C ASP A 63 -28.43 -11.54 -1.14
N GLU A 64 -27.95 -12.59 -1.79
CA GLU A 64 -28.79 -13.55 -2.50
C GLU A 64 -29.67 -14.31 -1.51
N HIS A 65 -30.94 -14.43 -1.82
CA HIS A 65 -31.91 -15.10 -0.97
C HIS A 65 -33.16 -15.48 -1.78
N ILE A 66 -34.02 -16.31 -1.19
CA ILE A 66 -35.28 -16.75 -1.80
C ILE A 66 -36.41 -16.48 -0.83
N VAL A 67 -37.47 -15.83 -1.30
CA VAL A 67 -38.65 -15.51 -0.48
C VAL A 67 -39.92 -16.05 -1.15
N PRO A 68 -40.75 -16.84 -0.44
CA PRO A 68 -42.05 -17.23 -0.96
C PRO A 68 -42.99 -16.01 -1.01
N ARG A 69 -43.68 -15.80 -2.14
CA ARG A 69 -44.70 -14.77 -2.30
C ARG A 69 -46.07 -15.40 -2.21
N PHE A 70 -46.87 -14.98 -1.23
CA PHE A 70 -48.21 -15.50 -1.00
C PHE A 70 -49.27 -14.77 -1.82
N LYS A 71 -50.37 -15.46 -2.14
CA LYS A 71 -51.53 -14.79 -2.74
C LYS A 71 -52.16 -13.85 -1.71
N PRO A 72 -52.61 -12.64 -2.12
CA PRO A 72 -53.17 -11.66 -1.19
C PRO A 72 -54.28 -12.25 -0.31
N GLY A 73 -54.13 -12.13 1.01
CA GLY A 73 -55.12 -12.59 1.99
C GLY A 73 -55.17 -14.12 2.20
N THR A 74 -54.16 -14.87 1.75
CA THR A 74 -54.11 -16.34 1.95
C THR A 74 -52.70 -16.82 2.28
N ASP A 75 -52.58 -17.96 2.94
CA ASP A 75 -51.30 -18.65 3.19
C ASP A 75 -50.81 -19.49 2.00
N ILE A 76 -51.42 -19.31 0.81
CA ILE A 76 -51.07 -20.06 -0.39
C ILE A 76 -49.94 -19.36 -1.12
N ILE A 77 -48.81 -20.06 -1.30
CA ILE A 77 -47.68 -19.58 -2.09
C ILE A 77 -48.13 -19.42 -3.56
N SER A 78 -47.95 -18.22 -4.10
CA SER A 78 -48.16 -17.87 -5.49
C SER A 78 -46.94 -18.22 -6.35
N TYR A 79 -45.75 -17.82 -5.90
CA TYR A 79 -44.46 -18.10 -6.55
C TYR A 79 -43.30 -17.86 -5.56
N ASN A 80 -42.11 -18.32 -5.88
CA ASN A 80 -40.88 -17.98 -5.13
C ASN A 80 -40.15 -16.83 -5.83
N ALA A 81 -39.87 -15.75 -5.11
CA ALA A 81 -39.01 -14.68 -5.60
C ALA A 81 -37.54 -15.08 -5.32
N VAL A 82 -36.75 -15.22 -6.38
CA VAL A 82 -35.33 -15.62 -6.31
C VAL A 82 -34.48 -14.37 -6.54
N TYR A 83 -33.76 -13.94 -5.51
CA TYR A 83 -32.87 -12.78 -5.54
C TYR A 83 -31.44 -13.25 -5.79
N MET A 84 -30.85 -12.76 -6.88
CA MET A 84 -29.53 -13.19 -7.33
C MET A 84 -28.67 -11.99 -7.68
N ARG A 85 -27.37 -12.10 -7.48
CA ARG A 85 -26.44 -11.07 -7.93
C ARG A 85 -26.47 -10.96 -9.44
N SER A 86 -26.46 -9.73 -9.91
CA SER A 86 -26.24 -9.44 -11.33
C SER A 86 -24.78 -9.75 -11.67
N ASP A 87 -24.53 -10.34 -12.84
CA ASP A 87 -23.19 -10.59 -13.38
C ASP A 87 -22.46 -9.29 -13.82
N ASP A 88 -22.96 -8.12 -13.40
CA ASP A 88 -22.38 -6.81 -13.69
C ASP A 88 -20.95 -6.72 -13.16
N ASN A 89 -19.97 -7.04 -14.01
CA ASN A 89 -18.51 -6.89 -13.85
C ASN A 89 -18.10 -6.41 -12.45
N GLU A 90 -18.29 -7.28 -11.47
CA GLU A 90 -18.07 -6.94 -10.07
C GLU A 90 -16.59 -6.65 -9.90
N LYS A 91 -16.27 -5.43 -9.50
CA LYS A 91 -15.01 -5.13 -8.83
C LYS A 91 -15.31 -4.88 -7.37
N GLU A 92 -15.14 -5.98 -6.64
CA GLU A 92 -14.97 -6.14 -5.19
C GLU A 92 -16.12 -5.68 -4.26
N SER A 93 -16.59 -6.64 -3.47
CA SER A 93 -17.45 -6.41 -2.31
C SER A 93 -16.61 -6.44 -1.02
N LEU A 94 -16.79 -5.46 -0.14
CA LEU A 94 -16.25 -5.49 1.21
C LEU A 94 -17.39 -5.87 2.16
N SER A 95 -17.39 -7.12 2.61
CA SER A 95 -18.35 -7.55 3.63
C SER A 95 -17.92 -6.98 4.98
N ILE A 96 -18.64 -5.96 5.46
CA ILE A 96 -18.33 -5.29 6.72
C ILE A 96 -19.25 -5.85 7.80
N LYS A 97 -18.67 -6.53 8.78
CA LYS A 97 -19.42 -6.96 9.97
C LYS A 97 -19.74 -5.74 10.83
N SER A 98 -21.00 -5.61 11.24
CA SER A 98 -21.43 -4.63 12.22
C SER A 98 -20.95 -5.04 13.62
N VAL A 99 -20.95 -4.07 14.53
CA VAL A 99 -20.58 -4.25 15.95
C VAL A 99 -21.50 -5.27 16.66
N HIS A 100 -22.71 -5.49 16.15
CA HIS A 100 -23.72 -6.37 16.75
C HIS A 100 -23.77 -7.77 16.09
N GLY A 101 -22.82 -8.09 15.21
CA GLY A 101 -22.76 -9.37 14.50
C GLY A 101 -23.62 -9.45 13.24
N ASN A 102 -24.43 -8.43 12.92
CA ASN A 102 -25.12 -8.33 11.64
C ASN A 102 -24.08 -8.03 10.54
N GLN A 103 -24.09 -8.78 9.45
CA GLN A 103 -23.17 -8.55 8.33
C GLN A 103 -23.80 -7.56 7.34
N HIS A 104 -23.22 -6.36 7.19
CA HIS A 104 -23.62 -5.41 6.15
C HIS A 104 -22.70 -5.57 4.94
N HIS A 105 -23.30 -5.92 3.80
CA HIS A 105 -22.55 -6.11 2.56
C HIS A 105 -22.44 -4.77 1.83
N TRP A 106 -21.31 -4.09 2.04
CA TRP A 106 -20.98 -2.87 1.33
C TRP A 106 -20.18 -3.20 0.07
N ARG A 107 -20.67 -2.74 -1.07
CA ARG A 107 -19.97 -2.86 -2.36
C ARG A 107 -19.38 -1.51 -2.72
N ILE A 108 -18.11 -1.52 -3.12
CA ILE A 108 -17.39 -0.29 -3.41
C ILE A 108 -17.28 -0.12 -4.91
N TYR A 109 -17.82 0.97 -5.45
CA TYR A 109 -17.88 1.18 -6.89
C TYR A 109 -17.02 2.36 -7.32
N ILE A 110 -16.22 2.15 -8.37
CA ILE A 110 -15.59 3.22 -9.13
C ILE A 110 -16.59 3.71 -10.17
N ILE A 111 -17.06 4.93 -10.03
CA ILE A 111 -18.09 5.54 -10.89
C ILE A 111 -17.51 6.48 -11.96
N TRP A 112 -16.20 6.73 -11.93
CA TRP A 112 -15.46 7.64 -12.81
C TRP A 112 -16.02 9.09 -12.80
N LYS A 113 -15.27 10.05 -13.34
CA LYS A 113 -15.67 11.47 -13.36
C LYS A 113 -16.64 11.84 -14.47
N PHE A 114 -16.58 11.15 -15.59
CA PHE A 114 -17.20 11.61 -16.85
C PHE A 114 -18.65 11.17 -17.00
N GLN A 115 -19.09 10.16 -16.26
CA GLN A 115 -20.47 9.66 -16.31
C GLN A 115 -21.37 10.54 -15.43
N LYS A 116 -22.35 11.20 -16.06
CA LYS A 116 -23.36 12.01 -15.36
C LYS A 116 -24.40 11.15 -14.63
N ILE A 117 -24.70 10.00 -15.20
CA ILE A 117 -25.64 9.03 -14.68
C ILE A 117 -24.99 7.66 -14.79
N LYS A 118 -25.05 6.89 -13.71
CA LYS A 118 -24.62 5.49 -13.67
C LYS A 118 -25.69 4.67 -12.96
N VAL A 119 -26.09 3.57 -13.58
CA VAL A 119 -26.97 2.58 -12.95
C VAL A 119 -26.09 1.48 -12.38
N ILE A 120 -26.36 1.09 -11.14
CA ILE A 120 -25.68 -0.01 -10.47
C ILE A 120 -26.74 -1.01 -10.06
N ASN A 121 -26.66 -2.22 -10.62
CA ASN A 121 -27.55 -3.31 -10.27
C ASN A 121 -26.96 -4.12 -9.11
N CYS A 122 -27.65 -4.14 -7.98
CA CYS A 122 -27.27 -4.95 -6.83
C CYS A 122 -27.71 -6.41 -7.00
N LEU A 123 -28.95 -6.62 -7.45
CA LEU A 123 -29.61 -7.94 -7.53
C LEU A 123 -30.68 -7.97 -8.63
N ASN A 124 -30.74 -9.08 -9.35
CA ASN A 124 -31.86 -9.46 -10.20
C ASN A 124 -32.87 -10.29 -9.41
N VAL A 125 -34.15 -10.01 -9.61
CA VAL A 125 -35.26 -10.70 -8.95
C VAL A 125 -36.01 -11.53 -9.97
N TYR A 126 -36.05 -12.85 -9.78
CA TYR A 126 -36.70 -13.77 -10.70
C TYR A 126 -37.91 -14.48 -10.09
N LYS A 127 -38.82 -14.93 -10.95
CA LYS A 127 -40.00 -15.71 -10.60
C LYS A 127 -39.71 -17.22 -10.71
N ASP A 128 -39.74 -17.92 -9.59
CA ASP A 128 -39.58 -19.38 -9.42
C ASP A 128 -38.21 -19.95 -9.81
N ASN A 129 -37.60 -19.44 -10.88
CA ASN A 129 -36.34 -19.90 -11.45
C ASN A 129 -35.54 -18.72 -12.02
N LYS A 130 -34.28 -18.95 -12.41
CA LYS A 130 -33.35 -17.92 -12.92
C LYS A 130 -33.67 -17.36 -14.32
N THR A 131 -34.79 -17.75 -14.93
CA THR A 131 -35.10 -17.37 -16.33
C THR A 131 -36.19 -16.32 -16.43
N ASN A 132 -37.02 -16.16 -15.41
CA ASN A 132 -38.17 -15.25 -15.44
C ASN A 132 -37.87 -13.98 -14.63
N LEU A 133 -37.12 -13.04 -15.20
CA LEU A 133 -36.80 -11.78 -14.53
C LEU A 133 -38.10 -10.98 -14.27
N ILE A 134 -38.32 -10.61 -13.00
CA ILE A 134 -39.44 -9.79 -12.53
C ILE A 134 -39.01 -8.33 -12.49
N THR A 135 -37.88 -8.05 -11.84
CA THR A 135 -37.38 -6.69 -11.60
C THR A 135 -35.90 -6.72 -11.23
N GLU A 136 -35.30 -5.54 -11.14
CA GLU A 136 -33.89 -5.34 -10.81
C GLU A 136 -33.78 -4.35 -9.64
N TRP A 137 -32.97 -4.72 -8.64
CA TRP A 137 -32.61 -3.85 -7.53
C TRP A 137 -31.51 -2.89 -7.97
N ASN A 138 -31.92 -1.76 -8.53
CA ASN A 138 -31.02 -0.78 -9.12
C ASN A 138 -30.84 0.47 -8.24
N HIS A 139 -29.61 0.98 -8.18
CA HIS A 139 -29.29 2.32 -7.72
C HIS A 139 -28.99 3.22 -8.92
N LEU A 140 -29.70 4.35 -9.02
CA LEU A 140 -29.50 5.37 -10.05
C LEU A 140 -28.63 6.48 -9.48
N ILE A 141 -27.34 6.47 -9.82
CA ILE A 141 -26.35 7.44 -9.34
C ILE A 141 -26.29 8.63 -10.30
N LYS A 142 -26.64 9.82 -9.82
CA LYS A 142 -26.60 11.08 -10.57
C LYS A 142 -25.47 11.98 -10.05
N ARG A 143 -24.62 12.49 -10.94
CA ARG A 143 -23.59 13.48 -10.60
C ARG A 143 -24.01 14.88 -11.02
N SER A 144 -23.99 15.83 -10.10
CA SER A 144 -24.24 17.23 -10.42
C SER A 144 -23.07 17.84 -11.21
N LYS A 145 -23.35 18.72 -12.18
CA LYS A 145 -22.31 19.45 -12.94
C LYS A 145 -21.47 20.38 -12.05
N LYS A 146 -22.02 20.85 -10.92
CA LYS A 146 -21.32 21.63 -9.89
C LYS A 146 -21.03 20.70 -8.72
N GLN A 147 -19.79 20.22 -8.61
CA GLN A 147 -19.31 19.48 -7.45
C GLN A 147 -19.23 20.46 -6.28
N LYS A 148 -19.88 20.16 -5.16
CA LYS A 148 -19.95 21.07 -4.01
C LYS A 148 -18.87 20.80 -2.97
N LEU A 149 -18.31 19.59 -2.96
CA LEU A 149 -17.37 19.13 -1.95
C LEU A 149 -16.11 18.55 -2.61
N ASN A 150 -14.94 19.07 -2.24
CA ASN A 150 -13.65 18.47 -2.57
C ASN A 150 -13.23 17.57 -1.42
N ILE A 151 -13.16 16.26 -1.67
CA ILE A 151 -12.81 15.26 -0.66
C ILE A 151 -11.35 14.81 -0.77
N LYS A 152 -10.62 15.26 -1.81
CA LYS A 152 -9.18 15.04 -1.85
C LYS A 152 -8.53 15.96 -0.84
N ARG A 153 -7.79 15.36 0.09
CA ARG A 153 -7.08 16.13 1.11
C ARG A 153 -5.93 16.91 0.47
N GLU A 154 -5.78 18.18 0.82
CA GLU A 154 -4.67 19.02 0.34
C GLU A 154 -3.34 18.73 1.05
N LYS A 155 -3.39 18.19 2.27
CA LYS A 155 -2.20 17.82 3.05
C LYS A 155 -2.02 16.32 3.04
N ASP A 156 -0.88 15.87 2.52
CA ASP A 156 -0.49 14.48 2.58
C ASP A 156 -0.26 14.03 4.04
N ILE A 157 -0.53 12.75 4.32
CA ILE A 157 -0.24 12.14 5.62
C ILE A 157 1.04 11.36 5.49
N ASN A 158 1.98 11.65 6.39
CA ASN A 158 3.16 10.82 6.57
C ASN A 158 2.75 9.47 7.17
N ILE A 159 2.77 8.42 6.36
CA ILE A 159 2.32 7.08 6.77
C ILE A 159 3.33 6.35 7.66
N MET A 160 4.58 6.81 7.74
CA MET A 160 5.67 6.06 8.41
C MET A 160 5.32 5.65 9.84
N LEU A 161 4.70 6.55 10.61
CA LEU A 161 4.32 6.31 11.99
C LEU A 161 2.82 6.06 12.15
N HIS A 162 2.04 6.12 11.06
CA HIS A 162 0.61 6.00 11.15
C HIS A 162 0.17 4.55 11.31
N SER A 163 -0.69 4.32 12.29
CA SER A 163 -1.28 3.02 12.61
C SER A 163 -2.75 2.96 12.22
N HIS A 164 -3.30 1.76 12.04
CA HIS A 164 -4.73 1.55 11.76
C HIS A 164 -5.66 1.98 12.89
N THR A 165 -5.13 2.19 14.10
CA THR A 165 -5.90 2.66 15.26
C THR A 165 -6.04 4.19 15.29
N GLU A 166 -5.21 4.91 14.54
CA GLU A 166 -5.24 6.36 14.47
C GLU A 166 -6.25 6.83 13.43
N LYS A 167 -6.93 7.94 13.73
CA LYS A 167 -7.79 8.60 12.76
C LYS A 167 -6.96 9.35 11.72
N ILE A 168 -7.43 9.33 10.48
CA ILE A 168 -6.83 10.03 9.34
C ILE A 168 -7.29 11.48 9.34
N TYR A 169 -8.59 11.75 9.50
CA TYR A 169 -9.17 13.09 9.32
C TYR A 169 -9.42 13.84 10.64
N ASN A 170 -8.98 13.29 11.77
CA ASN A 170 -9.15 13.84 13.13
C ASN A 170 -10.58 14.36 13.36
N SER A 171 -11.56 13.56 12.94
CA SER A 171 -12.96 13.90 13.01
C SER A 171 -13.60 13.36 14.29
N SER A 172 -14.67 13.99 14.78
CA SER A 172 -15.45 13.50 15.93
C SER A 172 -16.20 12.20 15.63
N ILE A 173 -16.30 11.82 14.36
CA ILE A 173 -16.96 10.60 13.90
C ILE A 173 -16.00 9.41 13.90
N SER A 174 -16.57 8.20 13.88
CA SER A 174 -15.79 6.99 13.63
C SER A 174 -15.32 6.96 12.18
N GLU A 175 -14.13 6.43 11.92
CA GLU A 175 -13.55 6.37 10.57
C GLU A 175 -13.36 4.90 10.18
N ARG A 176 -13.78 4.54 8.96
CA ARG A 176 -13.43 3.26 8.34
C ARG A 176 -12.71 3.53 7.04
N THR A 177 -11.47 3.03 6.95
CA THR A 177 -10.60 3.29 5.82
C THR A 177 -10.42 2.03 4.99
N ILE A 178 -10.58 2.16 3.68
CA ILE A 178 -10.34 1.12 2.70
C ILE A 178 -9.09 1.49 1.91
N VAL A 179 -8.16 0.56 1.81
CA VAL A 179 -6.93 0.67 1.04
C VAL A 179 -7.15 0.12 -0.35
N PHE A 180 -6.80 0.91 -1.36
CA PHE A 180 -6.85 0.58 -2.78
C PHE A 180 -5.43 0.46 -3.28
N GLY A 181 -4.96 -0.78 -3.48
CA GLY A 181 -3.62 -1.05 -3.99
C GLY A 181 -3.68 -1.71 -5.36
N ALA A 182 -2.90 -1.19 -6.32
CA ALA A 182 -2.85 -1.75 -7.67
C ALA A 182 -2.44 -3.24 -7.72
N ARG A 183 -1.67 -3.70 -6.72
CA ARG A 183 -1.16 -5.09 -6.63
C ARG A 183 -1.83 -5.92 -5.54
N THR A 184 -2.30 -5.26 -4.48
CA THR A 184 -2.86 -5.92 -3.28
C THR A 184 -4.38 -5.92 -3.27
N GLY A 185 -5.01 -5.33 -4.29
CA GLY A 185 -6.45 -5.19 -4.36
C GLY A 185 -6.97 -4.25 -3.28
N TYR A 186 -8.10 -4.64 -2.71
CA TYR A 186 -8.92 -3.79 -1.85
C TYR A 186 -9.03 -4.47 -0.50
N ARG A 187 -8.75 -3.72 0.56
CA ARG A 187 -8.81 -4.24 1.93
C ARG A 187 -9.17 -3.14 2.91
N GLU A 188 -9.85 -3.49 3.98
CA GLU A 188 -10.04 -2.57 5.10
C GLU A 188 -8.70 -2.36 5.82
N PHE A 189 -8.35 -1.12 6.16
CA PHE A 189 -7.20 -0.80 6.98
C PHE A 189 -7.55 -1.00 8.45
N ASN A 190 -7.33 -2.21 8.95
CA ASN A 190 -7.74 -2.64 10.29
C ASN A 190 -6.67 -3.53 10.95
N SER A 191 -6.98 -4.15 12.09
CA SER A 191 -6.05 -5.01 12.83
C SER A 191 -5.67 -6.30 12.08
N GLU A 192 -6.56 -6.82 11.24
CA GLU A 192 -6.29 -8.00 10.39
C GLU A 192 -5.40 -7.63 9.20
N HIS A 193 -5.58 -6.42 8.65
CA HIS A 193 -4.85 -5.92 7.49
C HIS A 193 -4.18 -4.55 7.79
N PRO A 194 -3.21 -4.50 8.72
CA PRO A 194 -2.68 -3.24 9.25
C PRO A 194 -1.60 -2.59 8.37
N GLN A 195 -1.32 -3.17 7.21
CA GLN A 195 -0.22 -2.75 6.35
C GLN A 195 -0.74 -1.87 5.20
N VAL A 196 -0.01 -0.80 4.91
CA VAL A 196 -0.14 0.03 3.71
C VAL A 196 1.14 -0.11 2.88
N TYR A 197 1.00 -0.11 1.56
CA TYR A 197 2.12 -0.20 0.62
C TYR A 197 2.27 1.07 -0.21
N LYS A 198 3.47 1.30 -0.75
CA LYS A 198 3.71 2.39 -1.68
C LYS A 198 2.79 2.28 -2.90
N GLY A 199 2.17 3.41 -3.25
CA GLY A 199 1.21 3.51 -4.34
C GLY A 199 -0.24 3.24 -3.93
N ASP A 200 -0.48 2.74 -2.72
CA ASP A 200 -1.83 2.57 -2.21
C ASP A 200 -2.54 3.93 -2.06
N THR A 201 -3.85 3.93 -2.29
CA THR A 201 -4.75 5.06 -2.01
C THR A 201 -5.67 4.68 -0.85
N LEU A 202 -5.76 5.56 0.15
CA LEU A 202 -6.64 5.40 1.30
C LEU A 202 -7.95 6.17 1.07
N VAL A 203 -9.07 5.47 1.18
CA VAL A 203 -10.42 6.03 1.04
C VAL A 203 -11.14 5.85 2.35
N THR A 204 -11.54 6.94 2.99
CA THR A 204 -12.15 6.89 4.33
C THR A 204 -13.62 7.25 4.25
N PHE A 205 -14.45 6.46 4.93
CA PHE A 205 -15.89 6.64 5.08
C PHE A 205 -16.25 6.94 6.54
N ASN A 206 -17.43 7.52 6.75
CA ASN A 206 -18.00 7.69 8.08
C ASN A 206 -18.37 6.32 8.67
N GLY A 207 -17.60 5.85 9.63
CA GLY A 207 -17.78 4.55 10.26
C GLY A 207 -19.10 4.40 11.02
N ASN A 208 -19.69 5.51 11.49
CA ASN A 208 -21.02 5.47 12.13
C ASN A 208 -22.11 5.15 11.10
N GLU A 209 -22.00 5.72 9.90
CA GLU A 209 -22.97 5.53 8.83
C GLU A 209 -22.85 4.16 8.16
N VAL A 210 -21.63 3.62 8.08
CA VAL A 210 -21.38 2.24 7.58
C VAL A 210 -22.14 1.19 8.40
N ASN A 211 -22.29 1.41 9.71
CA ASN A 211 -23.02 0.50 10.60
C ASN A 211 -24.52 0.80 10.69
N SER A 212 -25.02 1.83 10.00
CA SER A 212 -26.43 2.23 10.06
C SER A 212 -27.31 1.32 9.21
N GLU A 213 -28.46 0.91 9.71
CA GLU A 213 -29.50 0.18 8.95
C GLU A 213 -30.31 1.09 8.02
N ASP A 214 -30.27 2.40 8.26
CA ASP A 214 -31.00 3.43 7.50
C ASP A 214 -30.24 3.93 6.26
N ILE A 215 -28.94 3.61 6.14
CA ILE A 215 -28.06 4.16 5.10
C ILE A 215 -27.60 3.06 4.16
N GLU A 216 -27.74 3.35 2.86
CA GLU A 216 -27.43 2.42 1.75
C GLU A 216 -26.44 2.98 0.73
N PHE A 217 -26.15 4.27 0.80
CA PHE A 217 -25.27 4.97 -0.12
C PHE A 217 -24.36 5.89 0.67
N LEU A 218 -23.06 5.80 0.41
CA LEU A 218 -22.05 6.61 1.07
C LEU A 218 -21.05 7.19 0.06
N GLU A 219 -20.82 8.48 0.19
CA GLU A 219 -19.63 9.13 -0.35
C GLU A 219 -18.50 9.06 0.69
N PRO A 220 -17.25 8.90 0.27
CA PRO A 220 -16.13 8.97 1.19
C PRO A 220 -16.00 10.38 1.77
N ILE A 221 -15.68 10.45 3.06
CA ILE A 221 -15.38 11.72 3.74
C ILE A 221 -14.00 12.26 3.33
N GLY A 222 -13.13 11.39 2.81
CA GLY A 222 -11.86 11.80 2.25
C GLY A 222 -11.10 10.71 1.50
N ILE A 223 -10.30 11.15 0.54
CA ILE A 223 -9.37 10.31 -0.21
C ILE A 223 -7.97 10.90 -0.09
N ILE A 224 -6.98 10.04 0.18
CA ILE A 224 -5.59 10.43 0.31
C ILE A 224 -4.65 9.39 -0.27
N GLN A 225 -3.61 9.87 -0.96
CA GLN A 225 -2.45 9.05 -1.28
C GLN A 225 -1.39 9.34 -0.20
N PRO A 226 -0.93 8.34 0.57
CA PRO A 226 0.00 8.61 1.65
C PRO A 226 1.35 9.10 1.12
N CYS A 227 1.94 10.09 1.81
CA CYS A 227 3.33 10.47 1.62
C CYS A 227 4.20 9.80 2.67
N HIS A 228 5.51 9.85 2.44
CA HIS A 228 6.46 9.22 3.34
C HIS A 228 7.83 9.89 3.28
N PRO A 229 8.66 9.76 4.33
CA PRO A 229 10.04 10.22 4.26
C PRO A 229 10.85 9.37 3.28
N PRO A 230 12.01 9.89 2.84
CA PRO A 230 12.94 9.16 1.99
C PRO A 230 13.31 7.80 2.60
N PRO A 231 13.17 6.68 1.88
CA PRO A 231 13.67 5.40 2.36
C PRO A 231 15.20 5.39 2.38
N ILE A 232 15.73 4.39 3.07
CA ILE A 232 17.14 3.98 2.96
C ILE A 232 17.20 2.57 2.42
N PHE A 233 18.31 2.25 1.75
CA PHE A 233 18.61 0.87 1.43
C PHE A 233 19.05 0.13 2.70
N ARG A 234 18.66 -1.14 2.81
CA ARG A 234 19.16 -2.10 3.79
C ARG A 234 19.65 -3.33 3.06
N ILE A 235 20.80 -3.85 3.47
CA ILE A 235 21.32 -5.12 3.01
C ILE A 235 21.21 -6.11 4.16
N ASP A 236 20.51 -7.20 3.92
CA ASP A 236 20.40 -8.32 4.85
C ASP A 236 21.45 -9.35 4.42
N ASN A 237 22.44 -9.57 5.29
CA ASN A 237 23.53 -10.54 5.10
C ASN A 237 23.79 -11.24 6.44
N ASP A 238 24.21 -12.51 6.38
CA ASP A 238 24.70 -13.21 7.57
C ASP A 238 25.81 -12.39 8.24
N GLU A 239 25.69 -12.23 9.56
CA GLU A 239 26.45 -11.31 10.42
C GLU A 239 27.99 -11.48 10.39
N HIS A 240 28.51 -12.45 9.63
CA HIS A 240 29.90 -12.87 9.68
C HIS A 240 30.76 -12.39 8.49
N THR A 241 30.21 -11.67 7.49
CA THR A 241 30.96 -11.32 6.25
C THR A 241 30.51 -10.06 5.46
N GLY A 242 29.54 -9.28 5.90
CA GLY A 242 28.84 -8.36 5.00
C GLY A 242 29.46 -6.98 4.75
N ILE A 243 29.39 -6.07 5.73
CA ILE A 243 29.67 -4.64 5.54
C ILE A 243 30.52 -4.14 6.70
N ILE A 244 31.75 -3.71 6.41
CA ILE A 244 32.74 -3.31 7.43
C ILE A 244 32.60 -1.83 7.80
N SER A 245 32.05 -1.01 6.91
CA SER A 245 31.77 0.39 7.20
C SER A 245 30.53 0.87 6.44
N LYS A 246 29.64 1.55 7.17
CA LYS A 246 28.52 2.32 6.64
C LYS A 246 28.79 3.79 6.98
N ASN A 247 29.41 4.53 6.06
CA ASN A 247 29.27 5.98 6.11
C ASN A 247 28.01 6.38 5.31
N LYS A 248 27.53 7.62 5.47
CA LYS A 248 26.28 8.07 4.84
C LYS A 248 26.25 7.99 3.30
N LYS A 249 27.40 7.80 2.62
CA LYS A 249 27.51 7.85 1.15
C LYS A 249 27.99 6.55 0.51
N LEU A 250 28.65 5.66 1.24
CA LEU A 250 29.33 4.48 0.70
C LEU A 250 29.32 3.32 1.70
N TRP A 251 28.97 2.15 1.20
CA TRP A 251 29.11 0.87 1.92
C TRP A 251 30.33 0.11 1.42
N ILE A 252 31.06 -0.51 2.35
CA ILE A 252 32.22 -1.35 2.02
C ILE A 252 31.95 -2.77 2.48
N ALA A 253 31.91 -3.71 1.54
CA ALA A 253 31.72 -5.13 1.79
C ALA A 253 32.98 -5.94 1.47
N LYS A 254 33.26 -6.91 2.34
CA LYS A 254 34.38 -7.85 2.18
C LYS A 254 33.93 -9.29 2.31
N PRO A 255 33.36 -9.87 1.24
CA PRO A 255 33.04 -11.29 1.24
C PRO A 255 34.32 -12.12 1.28
N ARG A 256 34.25 -13.32 1.88
CA ARG A 256 35.37 -14.28 1.94
C ARG A 256 35.73 -14.87 0.56
N ALA A 257 34.73 -14.99 -0.31
CA ALA A 257 34.87 -15.54 -1.65
C ALA A 257 33.75 -15.04 -2.56
N PHE A 258 33.94 -15.19 -3.86
CA PHE A 258 32.91 -15.03 -4.87
C PHE A 258 32.54 -16.40 -5.48
N PRO A 259 31.31 -16.60 -5.99
CA PRO A 259 30.21 -15.63 -6.06
C PRO A 259 29.66 -15.27 -4.68
N TRP A 260 29.28 -14.00 -4.51
CA TRP A 260 28.72 -13.49 -3.27
C TRP A 260 27.29 -13.03 -3.47
N THR A 261 26.40 -13.52 -2.61
CA THR A 261 24.97 -13.27 -2.68
C THR A 261 24.52 -12.48 -1.46
N PHE A 262 23.67 -11.48 -1.68
CA PHE A 262 23.06 -10.68 -0.63
C PHE A 262 21.64 -10.26 -0.99
N ASN A 263 20.83 -9.96 0.02
CA ASN A 263 19.48 -9.43 -0.19
C ASN A 263 19.46 -7.92 0.06
N ILE A 264 18.79 -7.17 -0.80
CA ILE A 264 18.59 -5.72 -0.65
C ILE A 264 17.11 -5.37 -0.47
N SER A 265 16.82 -4.46 0.46
CA SER A 265 15.47 -3.94 0.69
C SER A 265 15.48 -2.43 0.87
N LEU A 266 14.33 -1.81 0.61
CA LEU A 266 14.05 -0.41 0.97
C LEU A 266 13.30 -0.42 2.31
N VAL A 267 13.76 0.40 3.25
CA VAL A 267 13.17 0.52 4.59
C VAL A 267 13.15 1.98 5.04
N TYR A 268 12.33 2.29 6.03
CA TYR A 268 12.40 3.59 6.70
C TYR A 268 13.67 3.72 7.53
N ASN A 269 14.17 4.96 7.62
CA ASN A 269 15.23 5.30 8.55
C ASN A 269 14.63 5.57 9.94
N GLY A 270 14.54 4.54 10.78
CA GLY A 270 14.04 4.63 12.14
C GLY A 270 12.84 3.72 12.42
N ILE A 271 12.10 4.04 13.48
CA ILE A 271 10.91 3.30 13.90
C ILE A 271 9.76 3.58 12.94
N THR A 272 8.98 2.54 12.61
CA THR A 272 7.83 2.64 11.71
C THR A 272 6.75 1.64 12.11
N ASN A 273 5.49 2.03 11.92
CA ASN A 273 4.33 1.14 12.01
C ASN A 273 4.01 0.43 10.67
N GLN A 274 4.76 0.77 9.61
CA GLN A 274 4.58 0.27 8.24
C GLN A 274 5.88 -0.37 7.72
N PRO A 275 6.38 -1.44 8.35
CA PRO A 275 7.70 -2.01 8.05
C PRO A 275 7.84 -2.57 6.62
N HIS A 276 6.73 -2.87 5.96
CA HIS A 276 6.72 -3.44 4.61
C HIS A 276 6.25 -2.46 3.54
N PHE A 277 6.20 -1.16 3.82
CA PHE A 277 5.66 -0.16 2.91
C PHE A 277 6.29 -0.21 1.50
N PHE A 278 7.61 -0.40 1.40
CA PHE A 278 8.35 -0.47 0.12
C PHE A 278 8.51 -1.89 -0.44
N LYS A 279 7.71 -2.86 0.02
CA LYS A 279 7.87 -4.28 -0.34
C LYS A 279 7.82 -4.52 -1.85
N TYR A 280 6.97 -3.80 -2.57
CA TYR A 280 6.69 -4.02 -4.00
C TYR A 280 7.43 -3.08 -4.95
N GLU A 281 8.27 -2.20 -4.41
CA GLU A 281 9.02 -1.23 -5.19
C GLU A 281 10.18 -1.87 -5.96
N ASP A 282 10.42 -1.37 -7.16
CA ASP A 282 11.57 -1.74 -7.97
C ASP A 282 12.78 -0.85 -7.60
N ILE A 283 13.99 -1.38 -7.78
CA ILE A 283 15.25 -0.68 -7.50
C ILE A 283 16.12 -0.76 -8.75
N THR A 284 16.81 0.30 -9.12
CA THR A 284 17.81 0.24 -10.19
C THR A 284 19.17 -0.11 -9.59
N LEU A 285 19.80 -1.16 -10.12
CA LEU A 285 21.18 -1.53 -9.85
C LEU A 285 22.04 -1.15 -11.05
N SER A 286 23.13 -0.46 -10.78
CA SER A 286 24.09 -0.09 -11.80
C SER A 286 25.48 -0.59 -11.43
N TYR A 287 26.14 -1.26 -12.37
CA TYR A 287 27.53 -1.69 -12.23
C TYR A 287 28.45 -0.57 -12.70
N LEU A 288 29.44 -0.20 -11.87
CA LEU A 288 30.39 0.86 -12.18
C LEU A 288 31.70 0.25 -12.69
N ASP A 289 32.01 0.49 -13.96
CA ASP A 289 33.27 0.09 -14.59
C ASP A 289 34.38 1.13 -14.30
N LEU A 290 35.37 0.73 -13.51
CA LEU A 290 36.51 1.57 -13.15
C LEU A 290 37.61 1.63 -14.22
N SER A 291 37.51 0.82 -15.29
CA SER A 291 38.52 0.75 -16.36
C SER A 291 38.44 1.94 -17.32
N LYS A 292 37.28 2.61 -17.42
CA LYS A 292 37.04 3.78 -18.27
C LYS A 292 37.59 5.06 -17.61
N ARG A 293 38.89 5.29 -17.81
CA ARG A 293 39.71 6.29 -17.09
C ARG A 293 39.42 7.78 -17.33
N ASN A 294 38.53 8.18 -18.23
CA ASN A 294 38.38 9.58 -18.63
C ASN A 294 36.90 10.01 -18.68
N ARG A 295 36.26 10.23 -17.53
CA ARG A 295 34.99 10.97 -17.46
C ARG A 295 35.16 12.12 -16.47
N SER A 296 35.43 13.31 -17.02
CA SER A 296 35.68 14.55 -16.28
C SER A 296 34.42 15.20 -15.73
N GLU A 297 33.23 14.70 -16.08
CA GLU A 297 31.94 15.26 -15.66
C GLU A 297 30.95 14.12 -15.43
N GLY A 298 30.77 13.72 -14.17
CA GLY A 298 29.72 12.76 -13.81
C GLY A 298 29.95 11.31 -14.23
N PHE A 299 29.38 10.39 -13.45
CA PHE A 299 29.37 8.97 -13.76
C PHE A 299 28.19 8.68 -14.68
N GLU A 300 28.43 8.26 -15.92
CA GLU A 300 27.43 7.50 -16.66
C GLU A 300 27.48 6.03 -16.21
N GLU A 301 26.34 5.54 -15.72
CA GLU A 301 26.12 4.18 -15.24
C GLU A 301 26.12 3.22 -16.46
N ASP A 302 27.10 2.32 -16.57
CA ASP A 302 27.37 1.63 -17.85
C ASP A 302 26.45 0.43 -18.13
N ILE A 303 25.92 -0.23 -17.09
CA ILE A 303 24.89 -1.27 -17.22
C ILE A 303 23.87 -1.05 -16.11
N GLU A 304 22.74 -0.45 -16.47
CA GLU A 304 21.58 -0.35 -15.60
C GLU A 304 20.75 -1.64 -15.70
N LYS A 305 20.55 -2.29 -14.56
CA LYS A 305 19.61 -3.39 -14.42
C LYS A 305 18.52 -2.97 -13.44
N VAL A 306 17.28 -2.92 -13.92
CA VAL A 306 16.13 -2.81 -13.03
C VAL A 306 15.98 -4.12 -12.26
N ILE A 307 16.13 -4.06 -10.95
CA ILE A 307 15.86 -5.15 -10.03
C ILE A 307 14.40 -5.06 -9.61
N LYS A 308 13.63 -6.04 -10.07
CA LYS A 308 12.24 -6.20 -9.64
C LYS A 308 12.18 -6.62 -8.18
N PHE A 309 11.11 -6.25 -7.49
CA PHE A 309 10.95 -6.56 -6.05
C PHE A 309 11.11 -8.06 -5.71
N ASN A 310 10.78 -8.96 -6.63
CA ASN A 310 10.92 -10.41 -6.50
C ASN A 310 12.34 -10.93 -6.81
N GLU A 311 13.23 -10.08 -7.32
CA GLU A 311 14.61 -10.40 -7.69
C GLU A 311 15.64 -9.72 -6.77
N ARG A 312 15.24 -9.33 -5.55
CA ARG A 312 16.07 -8.59 -4.59
C ARG A 312 17.29 -9.36 -4.04
N VAL A 313 17.47 -10.61 -4.48
CA VAL A 313 18.65 -11.43 -4.22
C VAL A 313 19.68 -11.18 -5.33
N ILE A 314 20.75 -10.47 -5.01
CA ILE A 314 21.79 -10.08 -5.96
C ILE A 314 22.97 -11.01 -5.78
N THR A 315 23.47 -11.55 -6.90
CA THR A 315 24.69 -12.36 -6.92
C THR A 315 25.77 -11.65 -7.72
N LEU A 316 26.89 -11.34 -7.06
CA LEU A 316 28.08 -10.78 -7.67
C LEU A 316 29.07 -11.90 -7.92
N LYS A 317 29.62 -11.99 -9.13
CA LYS A 317 30.59 -13.05 -9.50
C LYS A 317 32.04 -12.67 -9.22
N GLU A 318 32.31 -11.39 -9.04
CA GLU A 318 33.65 -10.83 -8.89
C GLU A 318 33.62 -9.51 -8.09
N PRO A 319 34.77 -9.00 -7.62
CA PRO A 319 34.85 -7.69 -7.00
C PRO A 319 34.32 -6.59 -7.91
N THR A 320 33.41 -5.76 -7.39
CA THR A 320 32.75 -4.72 -8.20
C THR A 320 32.29 -3.55 -7.34
N ILE A 321 32.06 -2.41 -7.97
CA ILE A 321 31.35 -1.28 -7.36
C ILE A 321 29.96 -1.24 -7.97
N VAL A 322 28.97 -1.17 -7.09
CA VAL A 322 27.56 -1.09 -7.47
C VAL A 322 26.92 0.18 -6.93
N SER A 323 25.96 0.70 -7.66
CA SER A 323 25.11 1.81 -7.26
C SER A 323 23.66 1.33 -7.23
N PHE A 324 22.98 1.59 -6.11
CA PHE A 324 21.55 1.38 -5.97
C PHE A 324 20.85 2.72 -6.06
N THR A 325 19.86 2.79 -6.95
CA THR A 325 19.07 4.00 -7.17
C THR A 325 17.59 3.66 -6.99
N TYR A 326 16.91 4.47 -6.18
CA TYR A 326 15.45 4.43 -6.03
C TYR A 326 14.89 5.83 -6.28
N HIS A 327 13.90 5.89 -7.15
CA HIS A 327 13.21 7.12 -7.50
C HIS A 327 11.97 7.27 -6.63
N CYS A 328 11.97 8.24 -5.72
CA CYS A 328 10.85 8.50 -4.83
C CYS A 328 10.00 9.66 -5.36
N ASP A 329 8.81 9.34 -5.85
CA ASP A 329 7.78 10.26 -6.37
C ASP A 329 6.93 10.92 -5.27
N ASN A 330 6.54 10.19 -4.21
CA ASN A 330 5.66 10.68 -3.13
C ASN A 330 6.40 10.94 -1.81
N CYS A 331 7.65 11.38 -1.90
CA CYS A 331 8.44 11.69 -0.72
C CYS A 331 8.04 13.05 -0.11
N ILE A 332 8.18 13.16 1.20
CA ILE A 332 8.11 14.45 1.89
C ILE A 332 9.22 15.35 1.32
N GLY A 333 8.84 16.50 0.77
CA GLY A 333 9.75 17.39 0.04
C GLY A 333 9.71 17.23 -1.48
N GLY A 334 8.85 16.35 -2.00
CA GLY A 334 8.65 16.12 -3.42
C GLY A 334 9.48 14.97 -3.97
N GLU A 335 9.66 14.99 -5.28
CA GLU A 335 10.37 13.97 -6.03
C GLU A 335 11.87 14.00 -5.70
N ILE A 336 12.41 12.89 -5.21
CA ILE A 336 13.82 12.76 -4.85
C ILE A 336 14.41 11.44 -5.36
N ILE A 337 15.71 11.45 -5.60
CA ILE A 337 16.46 10.24 -5.96
C ILE A 337 17.29 9.80 -4.76
N VAL A 338 16.99 8.63 -4.22
CA VAL A 338 17.79 7.99 -3.18
C VAL A 338 18.86 7.14 -3.86
N LYS A 339 20.13 7.50 -3.68
CA LYS A 339 21.28 6.73 -4.18
C LYS A 339 22.12 6.19 -3.03
N GLN A 340 22.54 4.94 -3.15
CA GLN A 340 23.50 4.32 -2.24
C GLN A 340 24.54 3.56 -3.04
N HIS A 341 25.80 3.89 -2.79
CA HIS A 341 26.91 3.20 -3.43
C HIS A 341 27.49 2.12 -2.52
N MET A 342 28.00 1.06 -3.12
CA MET A 342 28.63 -0.04 -2.41
C MET A 342 29.84 -0.56 -3.18
N THR A 343 30.96 -0.72 -2.48
CA THR A 343 32.14 -1.41 -2.99
C THR A 343 32.20 -2.80 -2.38
N VAL A 344 32.44 -3.83 -3.20
CA VAL A 344 32.54 -5.23 -2.79
C VAL A 344 33.88 -5.83 -3.24
N GLY A 345 34.67 -6.40 -2.34
CA GLY A 345 35.91 -7.11 -2.69
C GLY A 345 36.56 -7.88 -1.55
N ILE A 346 37.29 -8.97 -1.86
CA ILE A 346 37.95 -9.87 -0.88
C ILE A 346 39.04 -9.12 -0.09
N ASP A 347 39.84 -8.30 -0.77
CA ASP A 347 40.85 -7.41 -0.19
C ASP A 347 40.66 -5.99 -0.75
N VAL A 348 39.84 -5.18 -0.08
CA VAL A 348 39.63 -3.77 -0.48
C VAL A 348 40.90 -2.95 -0.17
N ASP A 349 41.96 -3.12 -0.96
CA ASP A 349 42.99 -2.10 -1.18
C ASP A 349 42.77 -1.59 -2.61
N PHE A 350 41.88 -0.60 -2.72
CA PHE A 350 41.79 0.22 -3.94
C PHE A 350 43.21 0.65 -4.29
N LYS A 351 43.66 0.37 -5.53
CA LYS A 351 45.00 0.72 -6.01
C LYS A 351 45.40 2.08 -5.45
N LYS A 352 46.40 2.11 -4.58
CA LYS A 352 47.00 3.36 -4.10
C LYS A 352 47.51 4.11 -5.31
N LYS A 353 46.73 5.07 -5.81
CA LYS A 353 47.20 6.01 -6.82
C LYS A 353 47.95 7.11 -6.08
N ILE A 354 49.27 7.11 -6.19
CA ILE A 354 50.07 8.26 -5.80
C ILE A 354 49.80 9.31 -6.89
N LEU A 355 49.15 10.41 -6.50
CA LEU A 355 48.95 11.54 -7.40
C LEU A 355 50.30 12.22 -7.67
N PRO A 356 50.44 12.94 -8.81
CA PRO A 356 51.69 13.60 -9.15
C PRO A 356 52.19 14.50 -8.02
N THR A 357 53.50 14.46 -7.76
CA THR A 357 54.14 15.32 -6.76
C THR A 357 53.95 16.78 -7.16
N VAL A 358 53.28 17.57 -6.32
CA VAL A 358 53.25 19.02 -6.47
C VAL A 358 54.54 19.57 -5.89
N LYS A 359 55.41 20.12 -6.74
CA LYS A 359 56.65 20.77 -6.33
C LYS A 359 56.41 22.27 -6.23
N TYR A 360 56.63 22.82 -5.04
CA TYR A 360 56.74 24.26 -4.85
C TYR A 360 58.22 24.62 -4.76
N SER A 361 58.61 25.75 -5.33
CA SER A 361 59.91 26.34 -5.03
C SER A 361 59.94 26.78 -3.56
N TYR A 362 61.07 26.54 -2.91
CA TYR A 362 61.32 26.94 -1.52
C TYR A 362 61.01 28.45 -1.38
N ASP A 363 60.25 28.83 -0.35
CA ASP A 363 59.77 30.20 -0.07
C ASP A 363 58.78 30.87 -1.06
N HIS A 364 58.13 30.12 -1.96
CA HIS A 364 57.15 30.69 -2.92
C HIS A 364 55.69 30.21 -2.72
N LEU A 365 55.25 29.98 -1.49
CA LEU A 365 53.83 29.74 -1.18
C LEU A 365 53.02 31.05 -1.15
N ASN A 366 52.97 31.77 -2.27
CA ASN A 366 52.18 33.01 -2.42
C ASN A 366 50.68 32.76 -2.68
N PHE A 367 50.24 31.50 -2.61
CA PHE A 367 48.84 31.10 -2.72
C PHE A 367 48.56 30.05 -1.66
N LYS A 368 47.41 30.18 -0.97
CA LYS A 368 46.86 29.08 -0.15
C LYS A 368 46.91 27.83 -1.02
N PRO A 369 47.56 26.73 -0.60
CA PRO A 369 47.58 25.52 -1.38
C PRO A 369 46.13 25.16 -1.68
N ASN A 370 45.76 25.13 -2.96
CA ASN A 370 44.42 24.79 -3.38
C ASN A 370 44.24 23.28 -3.20
N CYS A 371 44.08 22.87 -1.93
CA CYS A 371 43.80 21.52 -1.50
C CYS A 371 42.33 21.14 -1.78
N SER A 372 41.60 21.94 -2.57
CA SER A 372 40.29 21.55 -3.08
C SER A 372 40.48 20.52 -4.20
N PHE A 373 40.75 19.28 -3.78
CA PHE A 373 40.55 18.16 -4.67
C PHE A 373 39.06 17.83 -4.64
N ASN A 374 38.41 17.89 -5.80
CA ASN A 374 37.04 17.41 -5.93
C ASN A 374 37.09 15.88 -5.87
N THR A 375 37.16 15.32 -4.65
CA THR A 375 37.18 13.87 -4.45
C THR A 375 35.85 13.34 -4.95
N ASN A 376 35.88 12.48 -5.97
CA ASN A 376 34.73 11.65 -6.25
C ASN A 376 34.41 10.79 -5.02
N VAL A 377 33.16 10.32 -4.88
CA VAL A 377 32.64 9.67 -3.66
C VAL A 377 33.44 8.43 -3.23
N TYR A 378 34.31 7.92 -4.10
CA TYR A 378 35.09 6.69 -3.93
C TYR A 378 36.59 6.92 -3.67
N SER A 379 37.10 8.15 -3.83
CA SER A 379 38.51 8.48 -3.59
C SER A 379 38.70 9.09 -2.21
N HIS A 380 39.29 8.32 -1.29
CA HIS A 380 39.66 8.82 0.03
C HIS A 380 41.16 9.14 0.10
N LEU A 381 41.49 10.34 0.55
CA LEU A 381 42.87 10.73 0.83
C LEU A 381 43.41 9.90 2.01
N LYS A 382 44.24 8.89 1.71
CA LYS A 382 44.82 7.97 2.72
C LYS A 382 46.02 8.56 3.46
N GLY A 383 46.64 9.62 2.93
CA GLY A 383 47.82 10.26 3.51
C GLY A 383 48.46 11.26 2.54
N ILE A 384 49.27 12.16 3.11
CA ILE A 384 50.07 13.13 2.36
C ILE A 384 51.54 12.74 2.54
N VAL A 385 52.33 12.85 1.47
CA VAL A 385 53.79 12.63 1.50
C VAL A 385 54.49 13.96 1.28
N PHE A 386 55.29 14.40 2.25
CA PHE A 386 56.15 15.57 2.13
C PHE A 386 57.60 15.12 2.05
N ASN A 387 58.25 15.32 0.90
CA ASN A 387 59.59 14.86 0.55
C ASN A 387 59.79 13.33 0.65
N LYS A 388 59.71 12.76 1.86
CA LYS A 388 59.76 11.31 2.17
C LYS A 388 58.91 10.92 3.40
N ASP A 389 58.44 11.89 4.17
CA ASP A 389 57.64 11.65 5.36
C ASP A 389 56.17 11.50 5.00
N LYS A 390 55.60 10.37 5.41
CA LYS A 390 54.21 10.02 5.13
C LYS A 390 53.36 10.27 6.38
N THR A 391 52.46 11.22 6.28
CA THR A 391 51.47 11.48 7.33
C THR A 391 50.14 10.85 6.96
N LYS A 392 49.61 9.97 7.81
CA LYS A 392 48.23 9.47 7.66
C LYS A 392 47.27 10.59 8.03
N VAL A 393 46.31 10.87 7.16
CA VAL A 393 45.24 11.83 7.46
C VAL A 393 44.24 11.12 8.38
N VAL A 394 44.09 11.62 9.61
CA VAL A 394 43.24 10.99 10.64
C VAL A 394 41.80 11.52 10.60
N ASN A 395 41.59 12.75 10.12
CA ASN A 395 40.27 13.33 9.86
C ASN A 395 40.35 14.46 8.82
N LEU A 396 39.43 14.47 7.84
CA LEU A 396 39.17 15.61 6.97
C LEU A 396 37.93 16.32 7.52
N VAL A 397 38.10 17.50 8.10
CA VAL A 397 36.98 18.38 8.43
C VAL A 397 36.67 19.18 7.17
N HIS A 398 35.52 18.94 6.55
CA HIS A 398 35.02 19.85 5.51
C HIS A 398 34.63 21.17 6.19
N GLN A 399 35.30 22.26 5.82
CA GLN A 399 34.82 23.62 6.07
C GLN A 399 33.79 24.00 5.01
#